data_AF-A0A3D2YTZ3-F1
#
_entry.id   AF-A0A3D2YTZ3-F1
#
_cell.length_a   1.000
_cell.length_b   1.000
_cell.length_c   1.000
_cell.angle_alpha   90.00
_cell.angle_beta   90.00
_cell.angle_gamma   90.00
#
_symmetry.space_group_name_H-M   'P 1'
#
loop_
_entity.id
_entity.type
_entity.pdbx_description
1 polymer ?
#
loop_
_entity_poly.entity_id
_entity_poly.type
_entity_poly.pdbx_seq_one_letter_code
_entity_poly.pdbx_strand_id
1 'polypeptide(L)' 'MARIPAATRESVPQDQVGAFDELVASRGSVPQIGPVAIQINAPELAKRGEHLRAYIRADGSTVPQDMQELAMITTARE' A
#
# COMPACT_ATOMS: atom_id res chain seq x y z
N MET A 1 9.97 -13.07 -3.48
CA MET A 1 9.24 -12.54 -4.65
C MET A 1 7.74 -12.72 -4.40
N ALA A 2 6.88 -11.80 -4.86
CA ALA A 2 5.44 -11.98 -4.74
C ALA A 2 5.01 -13.29 -5.41
N ARG A 3 4.08 -14.03 -4.81
CA ARG A 3 3.58 -15.32 -5.34
C ARG A 3 2.41 -15.13 -6.32
N ILE A 4 2.12 -13.90 -6.70
CA ILE A 4 1.04 -13.51 -7.60
C ILE A 4 1.62 -12.62 -8.72
N PRO A 5 1.01 -12.62 -9.92
CA PRO A 5 1.41 -11.73 -11.00
C PRO A 5 1.27 -10.24 -10.63
N ALA A 6 1.94 -9.37 -11.40
CA ALA A 6 1.70 -7.94 -11.31
C ALA A 6 0.26 -7.62 -11.74
N ALA A 7 -0.41 -6.75 -11.00
CA ALA A 7 -1.78 -6.37 -11.30
C ALA A 7 -1.86 -5.59 -12.61
N THR A 8 -2.82 -5.96 -13.44
CA THR A 8 -3.27 -5.18 -14.59
C THR A 8 -4.71 -4.71 -14.36
N ARG A 9 -5.15 -3.78 -15.22
CA ARG A 9 -6.51 -3.24 -15.20
C ARG A 9 -7.57 -4.33 -15.38
N GLU A 10 -7.23 -5.41 -16.08
CA GLU A 10 -8.10 -6.56 -16.34
C GLU A 10 -8.08 -7.61 -15.22
N SER A 11 -7.06 -7.58 -14.36
CA SER A 11 -6.88 -8.55 -13.27
C SER A 11 -7.56 -8.14 -11.95
N VAL A 12 -7.85 -6.85 -11.79
CA VAL A 12 -8.49 -6.30 -10.58
C VAL A 12 -10.02 -6.37 -10.69
N PRO A 13 -10.76 -6.36 -9.57
CA PRO A 13 -12.22 -6.28 -9.59
C PRO A 13 -12.70 -5.09 -10.43
N GLN A 14 -13.68 -5.32 -11.31
CA GLN A 14 -14.13 -4.34 -12.31
C GLN A 14 -14.64 -3.04 -11.66
N ASP A 15 -15.28 -3.16 -10.50
CA ASP A 15 -15.79 -2.05 -9.70
C ASP A 15 -14.67 -1.24 -9.01
N GLN A 16 -13.42 -1.71 -9.05
CA GLN A 16 -12.26 -1.09 -8.40
C GLN A 16 -11.21 -0.59 -9.40
N VAL A 17 -11.49 -0.65 -10.72
CA VAL A 17 -10.58 -0.16 -11.76
C VAL A 17 -10.25 1.33 -11.58
N GLY A 18 -11.21 2.15 -11.14
CA GLY A 18 -10.95 3.57 -10.86
C GLY A 18 -9.91 3.76 -9.75
N ALA A 19 -10.02 3.01 -8.65
CA ALA A 19 -9.04 3.06 -7.57
C ALA A 19 -7.66 2.51 -7.99
N PHE A 20 -7.64 1.51 -8.88
CA PHE A 20 -6.39 1.04 -9.49
C PHE A 20 -5.72 2.14 -10.30
N ASP A 21 -6.46 2.81 -11.19
CA ASP A 21 -5.94 3.88 -12.04
C ASP A 21 -5.40 5.05 -11.19
N GLU A 22 -6.11 5.44 -10.13
CA GLU A 22 -5.66 6.46 -9.18
C GLU A 22 -4.33 6.07 -8.49
N LEU A 23 -4.22 4.83 -8.02
CA LEU A 23 -3.01 4.32 -7.37
C LEU A 23 -1.82 4.31 -8.34
N VAL A 24 -2.03 3.84 -9.58
CA VAL A 24 -0.99 3.83 -10.62
C VAL A 24 -0.58 5.26 -10.99
N ALA A 25 -1.54 6.17 -11.16
CA ALA A 25 -1.26 7.57 -11.45
C ALA A 25 -0.44 8.24 -10.34
N SER A 26 -0.78 8.00 -9.07
CA SER A 26 -0.04 8.55 -7.93
C SER A 26 1.43 8.06 -7.84
N ARG A 27 1.75 6.92 -8.47
CA ARG A 27 3.06 6.27 -8.41
C ARG A 27 3.82 6.30 -9.74
N GLY A 28 3.19 6.79 -10.81
CA GLY A 28 3.73 6.85 -12.17
C GLY A 28 3.74 5.51 -12.93
N SER A 29 3.68 4.36 -12.24
CA SER A 29 3.61 3.04 -12.86
C SER A 29 3.07 1.98 -11.90
N VAL A 30 2.69 0.81 -12.43
CA VAL A 30 2.30 -0.35 -11.62
C VAL A 30 3.51 -0.81 -10.80
N PRO A 31 3.43 -0.84 -9.45
CA PRO A 31 4.54 -1.27 -8.60
C PRO A 31 4.91 -2.73 -8.85
N GLN A 32 6.20 -2.98 -9.08
CA GLN A 32 6.72 -4.33 -9.34
C GLN A 32 7.32 -5.00 -8.10
N ILE A 33 7.65 -4.22 -7.06
CA ILE A 33 8.38 -4.68 -5.88
C ILE A 33 7.71 -4.14 -4.60
N GLY A 34 7.86 -4.89 -3.51
CA GLY A 34 7.43 -4.48 -2.18
C GLY A 34 5.95 -4.76 -1.90
N PRO A 35 5.46 -4.35 -0.73
CA PRO A 35 4.10 -4.67 -0.27
C PRO A 35 3.01 -4.14 -1.21
N VAL A 36 3.22 -2.96 -1.80
CA VAL A 36 2.24 -2.31 -2.68
C VAL A 36 2.02 -3.12 -3.96
N ALA A 37 3.05 -3.80 -4.49
CA ALA A 37 2.91 -4.67 -5.65
C ALA A 37 1.95 -5.85 -5.42
N ILE A 38 1.73 -6.21 -4.15
CA ILE A 38 0.75 -7.23 -3.75
C ILE A 38 -0.60 -6.57 -3.50
N GLN A 39 -0.63 -5.50 -2.69
CA GLN A 39 -1.85 -4.81 -2.28
C GLN A 39 -2.66 -4.25 -3.45
N ILE A 40 -2.00 -3.83 -4.54
CA ILE A 40 -2.68 -3.26 -5.72
C ILE A 40 -3.64 -4.24 -6.43
N ASN A 41 -3.56 -5.54 -6.14
CA ASN A 41 -4.56 -6.53 -6.59
C ASN A 41 -5.92 -6.36 -5.89
N ALA A 42 -5.99 -5.60 -4.79
CA ALA A 42 -7.20 -5.17 -4.11
C ALA A 42 -7.19 -3.63 -3.95
N PRO A 43 -7.45 -2.87 -5.03
CA PRO A 43 -7.17 -1.43 -5.08
C PRO A 43 -7.82 -0.59 -3.97
N GLU A 44 -9.08 -0.85 -3.64
CA GLU A 44 -9.78 -0.12 -2.57
C GLU A 44 -9.15 -0.37 -1.19
N LEU A 45 -8.72 -1.61 -0.94
CA LEU A 45 -8.02 -1.96 0.29
C LEU A 45 -6.66 -1.27 0.34
N ALA A 46 -5.92 -1.25 -0.77
CA ALA A 46 -4.64 -0.56 -0.86
C ALA A 46 -4.78 0.95 -0.59
N LYS A 47 -5.79 1.60 -1.16
CA LYS A 47 -6.09 3.02 -0.92
C LYS A 47 -6.39 3.30 0.56
N ARG A 48 -7.24 2.48 1.18
CA ARG A 48 -7.56 2.60 2.62
C ARG A 48 -6.35 2.33 3.51
N GLY A 49 -5.52 1.35 3.15
CA GLY A 49 -4.26 1.05 3.83
C GLY A 49 -3.28 2.22 3.77
N GLU A 50 -3.21 2.92 2.64
CA GLU A 50 -2.39 4.12 2.50
C GLU A 50 -2.91 5.26 3.38
N HIS A 51 -4.22 5.48 3.44
CA HIS A 51 -4.81 6.46 4.37
C HIS A 51 -4.47 6.14 5.83
N LEU A 52 -4.58 4.87 6.23
CA LEU A 52 -4.21 4.44 7.58
C LEU A 52 -2.71 4.67 7.84
N ARG A 53 -1.84 4.29 6.91
CA ARG A 53 -0.39 4.52 6.99
C ARG A 53 -0.08 6.01 7.17
N ALA A 54 -0.69 6.87 6.36
CA ALA A 54 -0.51 8.31 6.43
C ALA A 54 -0.94 8.86 7.80
N TYR A 55 -2.08 8.40 8.31
CA TYR A 55 -2.55 8.80 9.64
C TYR A 55 -1.59 8.39 10.77
N ILE A 56 -1.10 7.15 10.78
CA ILE A 56 -0.27 6.64 11.88
C ILE A 56 1.23 6.99 11.76
N ARG A 57 1.71 7.38 10.57
CA ARG A 57 3.15 7.69 10.34
C ARG A 57 3.45 9.11 9.91
N ALA A 58 2.56 9.74 9.17
CA ALA A 58 2.77 11.09 8.64
C ALA A 58 1.90 12.07 9.43
N ASP A 59 0.87 12.61 8.79
CA ASP A 59 0.20 13.84 9.20
C ASP A 59 -0.58 13.75 10.53
N GLY A 60 -0.79 12.53 11.06
CA GLY A 60 -1.58 12.30 12.27
C GLY A 60 -0.81 11.85 13.51
N SER A 61 0.50 11.61 13.42
CA SER A 61 1.25 10.99 14.52
C SER A 61 2.01 12.00 15.37
N THR A 62 1.84 11.92 16.69
CA THR A 62 2.65 12.66 17.68
C THR A 62 3.84 11.85 18.21
N VAL A 63 4.00 10.59 17.75
CA VAL A 63 5.06 9.70 18.18
C VAL A 63 6.35 10.06 17.42
N PRO A 64 7.51 10.21 18.11
CA PRO A 64 8.80 10.43 17.47
C PRO A 64 9.14 9.35 16.43
N GLN A 65 9.81 9.75 15.34
CA GLN A 65 10.08 8.86 14.22
C GLN A 65 10.90 7.61 14.60
N ASP A 66 11.89 7.76 15.47
CA ASP A 66 12.71 6.66 15.98
C ASP A 66 11.89 5.61 16.75
N MET A 67 10.95 6.06 17.59
CA MET A 67 10.01 5.19 18.30
C MET A 67 9.02 4.51 17.34
N GLN A 68 8.55 5.21 16.30
CA GLN A 68 7.70 4.59 15.28
C GLN A 68 8.44 3.45 14.56
N GLU A 69 9.67 3.70 14.11
CA GLU A 69 10.49 2.68 13.44
C GLU A 69 10.76 1.49 14.37
N LEU A 70 11.13 1.75 15.63
CA LEU A 70 11.35 0.70 16.62
C LEU A 70 10.11 -0.17 16.84
N ALA A 71 8.93 0.46 16.94
CA ALA A 71 7.66 -0.26 17.09
C ALA A 71 7.35 -1.13 15.86
N MET A 72 7.55 -0.61 14.65
CA MET A 72 7.32 -1.35 13.41
C MET A 72 8.24 -2.56 13.27
N ILE A 73 9.56 -2.38 13.43
CA ILE A 73 10.52 -3.48 13.28
C ILE A 73 10.35 -4.54 14.37
N THR A 74 10.00 -4.13 15.60
CA THR A 74 9.78 -5.08 16.70
C THR A 74 8.50 -5.88 16.49
N THR A 75 7.42 -5.22 16.02
CA THR A 75 6.14 -5.90 15.74
C THR A 75 6.26 -6.84 14.54
N ALA A 76 6.97 -6.44 13.49
CA ALA A 76 7.11 -7.23 12.26
C ALA A 76 8.09 -8.41 12.39
N ARG A 77 8.86 -8.48 13.49
CA ARG A 77 9.79 -9.59 13.75
C ARG A 77 9.07 -10.89 14.12
N GLU A 78 7.93 -10.76 14.79
CA GLU A 78 7.11 -11.89 15.28
C GLU A 78 6.16 -12.39 14.19
#